data_AF-A0A6I5ZX95-F1
#
_entry.id   AF-A0A6I5ZX95-F1
#
_cell.length_a   1.000
_cell.length_b   1.000
_cell.length_c   1.000
_cell.angle_alpha   90.00
_cell.angle_beta   90.00
_cell.angle_gamma   90.00
#
_symmetry.space_group_name_H-M   'P 1'
#
loop_
_entity.id
_entity.type
_entity.pdbx_description
1 polymer ?
#
loop_
_entity_poly.entity_id
_entity_poly.type
_entity_poly.pdbx_seq_one_letter_code
_entity_poly.pdbx_strand_id
1 'polypeptide(L)'
;MRRPLALATTAATALLLTTACTGGGEAEPTASGSPSESASATAEETPDAAAGGASEECILGTWQVDTAALQESMAQLFALGGEELSGMSMTVTGEGTYEFAEGGAFSTTSDMTSGVSMSVEGMEIVTEGTSTGTMTGTWALEGDQLTLSDLDTSGLTVTTTGTMNGDPIDIPEGSAEGAMQAAPPTASTVACTEDTLTLTTTSALDESSEPLSISYTLRR
;
A
#
# COMPACT_ATOMS: atom_id res chain seq x y z
N MET A 1 -29.45 -7.14 -35.83
CA MET A 1 -30.22 -8.16 -35.09
C MET A 1 -30.23 -7.76 -33.63
N ARG A 2 -31.40 -7.43 -33.07
CA ARG A 2 -31.59 -7.03 -31.67
C ARG A 2 -32.08 -8.24 -30.88
N ARG A 3 -31.46 -8.53 -29.73
CA ARG A 3 -32.00 -9.46 -28.72
C ARG A 3 -31.86 -8.83 -27.34
N PRO A 4 -32.98 -8.52 -26.66
CA PRO A 4 -33.00 -8.17 -25.24
C PRO A 4 -33.25 -9.45 -24.40
N LEU A 5 -32.52 -9.58 -23.29
CA LEU A 5 -32.81 -10.50 -22.18
C LEU A 5 -32.65 -9.64 -20.92
N ALA A 6 -33.72 -9.02 -20.42
CA ALA A 6 -34.74 -9.56 -19.52
C ALA A 6 -34.19 -9.83 -18.10
N LEU A 7 -34.65 -8.98 -17.18
CA LEU A 7 -34.35 -8.93 -15.75
C LEU A 7 -34.75 -10.20 -15.00
N ALA A 8 -34.04 -10.49 -13.92
CA ALA A 8 -34.58 -11.25 -12.79
C ALA A 8 -34.18 -10.57 -11.46
N THR A 9 -35.15 -9.87 -10.90
CA THR A 9 -35.22 -9.40 -9.51
C THR A 9 -35.59 -10.55 -8.58
N THR A 10 -34.83 -10.76 -7.51
CA THR A 10 -35.33 -11.42 -6.30
C THR A 10 -34.75 -10.74 -5.07
N ALA A 11 -35.62 -10.03 -4.37
CA ALA A 11 -35.42 -9.56 -3.00
C ALA A 11 -35.71 -10.71 -2.03
N ALA A 12 -34.96 -10.80 -0.93
CA ALA A 12 -35.40 -11.47 0.29
C ALA A 12 -34.82 -10.77 1.52
N THR A 13 -35.72 -10.46 2.43
CA THR A 13 -35.60 -9.65 3.64
C THR A 13 -35.55 -10.57 4.88
N ALA A 14 -34.70 -10.27 5.87
CA ALA A 14 -34.83 -10.62 7.31
C ALA A 14 -33.52 -10.16 8.01
N LEU A 15 -33.40 -9.18 8.92
CA LEU A 15 -34.18 -8.75 10.09
C LEU A 15 -34.06 -9.69 11.31
N LEU A 16 -32.97 -9.52 12.08
CA LEU A 16 -32.75 -9.89 13.50
C LEU A 16 -31.75 -8.85 14.05
N LEU A 17 -32.08 -7.78 14.78
CA LEU A 17 -32.66 -7.60 16.12
C LEU A 17 -31.93 -8.35 17.26
N THR A 18 -31.58 -7.54 18.28
CA THR A 18 -31.18 -7.87 19.67
C THR A 18 -29.68 -8.16 19.86
N THR A 19 -28.94 -7.58 20.82
CA THR A 19 -29.27 -7.05 22.16
C THR A 19 -28.26 -5.99 22.59
N ALA A 20 -28.75 -4.83 23.05
CA ALA A 20 -28.00 -3.92 23.89
C ALA A 20 -27.79 -4.55 25.28
N CYS A 21 -26.56 -4.57 25.78
CA CYS A 21 -26.28 -4.90 27.18
C CYS A 21 -25.86 -3.62 27.90
N THR A 22 -26.86 -2.94 28.44
CA THR A 22 -26.72 -1.97 29.54
C THR A 22 -26.34 -2.74 30.80
N GLY A 23 -25.31 -2.28 31.50
CA GLY A 23 -24.91 -2.82 32.80
C GLY A 23 -24.13 -1.81 33.61
N GLY A 24 -24.81 -0.73 34.04
CA GLY A 24 -24.34 0.13 35.12
C GLY A 24 -24.71 -0.48 36.48
N GLY A 25 -23.81 -0.40 37.45
CA GLY A 25 -24.03 -0.84 38.82
C GLY A 25 -22.92 -0.33 39.74
N GLU A 26 -23.21 0.77 40.42
CA GLU A 26 -22.34 1.47 41.37
C GLU A 26 -22.60 0.99 42.81
N ALA A 27 -21.54 1.10 43.63
CA ALA A 27 -21.47 1.18 45.10
C ALA A 27 -21.35 -0.09 45.97
N GLU A 28 -20.14 -0.18 46.56
CA GLU A 28 -19.68 -0.72 47.86
C GLU A 28 -20.57 -0.36 49.10
N PRO A 29 -20.34 -0.83 50.37
CA PRO A 29 -19.05 -1.23 50.98
C PRO A 29 -19.01 -2.33 52.09
N THR A 30 -17.77 -2.59 52.53
CA THR A 30 -17.26 -3.02 53.86
C THR A 30 -17.21 -4.51 54.22
N ALA A 31 -16.00 -5.07 54.40
CA ALA A 31 -15.35 -5.21 55.73
C ALA A 31 -14.02 -6.01 55.68
N SER A 32 -13.11 -5.60 56.56
CA SER A 32 -11.69 -5.94 56.72
C SER A 32 -11.31 -7.42 56.89
N GLY A 33 -10.08 -7.76 56.45
CA GLY A 33 -9.40 -8.99 56.84
C GLY A 33 -7.93 -9.10 56.38
N SER A 34 -7.02 -8.68 57.28
CA SER A 34 -5.59 -9.07 57.43
C SER A 34 -4.52 -8.76 56.35
N PRO A 35 -3.28 -8.44 56.80
CA PRO A 35 -2.17 -8.06 55.94
C PRO A 35 -1.44 -9.29 55.40
N SER A 36 -1.10 -9.28 54.12
CA SER A 36 -0.07 -10.14 53.55
C SER A 36 0.97 -9.25 52.90
N GLU A 37 2.14 -9.20 53.52
CA GLU A 37 3.37 -8.82 52.84
C GLU A 37 3.57 -9.73 51.64
N SER A 38 3.58 -9.16 50.44
CA SER A 38 4.25 -9.73 49.29
C SER A 38 4.61 -8.60 48.32
N ALA A 39 5.87 -8.64 47.92
CA ALA A 39 6.59 -7.63 47.15
C ALA A 39 5.78 -7.04 46.00
N SER A 40 5.60 -5.72 46.01
CA SER A 40 5.29 -4.99 44.78
C SER A 40 6.59 -4.80 44.02
N ALA A 41 6.72 -5.62 42.98
CA ALA A 41 7.64 -5.41 41.89
C ALA A 41 7.50 -3.96 41.40
N THR A 42 8.63 -3.29 41.25
CA THR A 42 8.76 -2.12 40.37
C THR A 42 8.14 -2.51 39.03
N ALA A 43 7.00 -1.91 38.69
CA ALA A 43 6.54 -1.90 37.32
C ALA A 43 7.59 -1.09 36.55
N GLU A 44 8.52 -1.79 35.88
CA GLU A 44 9.18 -1.22 34.74
C GLU A 44 8.06 -0.83 33.77
N GLU A 45 7.84 0.47 33.61
CA GLU A 45 7.24 1.01 32.40
C GLU A 45 8.12 0.49 31.26
N THR A 46 7.73 -0.65 30.70
CA THR A 46 8.14 -1.00 29.35
C THR A 46 7.70 0.20 28.53
N PRO A 47 8.60 0.84 27.76
CA PRO A 47 8.16 1.85 26.82
C PRO A 47 7.08 1.18 25.99
N ASP A 48 5.85 1.64 26.14
CA ASP A 48 4.83 1.42 25.13
C ASP A 48 5.51 1.91 23.86
N ALA A 49 5.93 0.96 23.02
CA ALA A 49 6.29 1.27 21.67
C ALA A 49 4.98 1.81 21.12
N ALA A 50 4.83 3.13 21.20
CA ALA A 50 3.73 3.83 20.60
C ALA A 50 3.77 3.37 19.15
N ALA A 51 2.90 2.42 18.82
CA ALA A 51 2.45 2.23 17.48
C ALA A 51 1.84 3.58 17.15
N GLY A 52 2.67 4.46 16.57
CA GLY A 52 2.26 5.73 16.01
C GLY A 52 1.37 5.39 14.84
N GLY A 53 0.15 4.94 15.13
CA GLY A 53 -0.87 4.67 14.14
C GLY A 53 -1.08 5.97 13.39
N ALA A 54 -0.97 5.91 12.06
CA ALA A 54 -1.35 7.03 11.24
C ALA A 54 -2.79 7.43 11.60
N SER A 55 -3.02 8.70 11.88
CA SER A 55 -4.39 9.18 12.04
C SER A 55 -4.96 9.55 10.68
N GLU A 56 -6.29 9.49 10.54
CA GLU A 56 -6.97 9.84 9.30
C GLU A 56 -6.58 11.28 8.86
N GLU A 57 -6.51 12.21 9.81
CA GLU A 57 -6.15 13.60 9.57
C GLU A 57 -4.72 13.78 9.06
N CYS A 58 -3.82 12.85 9.41
CA CYS A 58 -2.48 12.87 8.89
C CYS A 58 -2.46 12.51 7.40
N ILE A 59 -3.20 11.47 7.00
CA ILE A 59 -3.24 10.97 5.62
C ILE A 59 -3.95 11.93 4.67
N LEU A 60 -4.97 12.64 5.16
CA LEU A 60 -5.74 13.57 4.35
C LEU A 60 -4.87 14.61 3.61
N GLY A 61 -5.27 14.90 2.38
CA GLY A 61 -4.63 15.89 1.53
C GLY A 61 -3.85 15.29 0.36
N THR A 62 -2.97 16.12 -0.20
CA THR A 62 -2.24 15.83 -1.43
C THR A 62 -0.79 15.50 -1.11
N TRP A 63 -0.28 14.45 -1.73
CA TRP A 63 1.04 13.89 -1.51
C TRP A 63 1.73 13.62 -2.84
N GLN A 64 2.93 14.17 -3.03
CA GLN A 64 3.78 13.90 -4.17
C GLN A 64 4.66 12.67 -3.93
N VAL A 65 4.77 11.81 -4.94
CA VAL A 65 5.66 10.65 -4.89
C VAL A 65 7.11 11.11 -4.81
N ASP A 66 7.83 10.64 -3.78
CA ASP A 66 9.27 10.85 -3.68
C ASP A 66 9.99 9.82 -4.55
N THR A 67 10.23 10.18 -5.81
CA THR A 67 10.88 9.29 -6.78
C THR A 67 12.29 8.91 -6.35
N ALA A 68 13.02 9.80 -5.66
CA ALA A 68 14.36 9.52 -5.18
C ALA A 68 14.34 8.46 -4.06
N ALA A 69 13.42 8.60 -3.10
CA ALA A 69 13.22 7.59 -2.06
C ALA A 69 12.73 6.26 -2.63
N LEU A 70 11.86 6.29 -3.65
CA LEU A 70 11.40 5.08 -4.33
C LEU A 70 12.55 4.34 -5.03
N GLN A 71 13.42 5.05 -5.75
CA GLN A 71 14.61 4.47 -6.36
C GLN A 71 15.56 3.87 -5.31
N GLU A 72 15.74 4.55 -4.18
CA GLU A 72 16.56 4.05 -3.08
C GLU A 72 15.96 2.78 -2.47
N SER A 73 14.64 2.76 -2.22
CA SER A 73 13.94 1.57 -1.71
C SER A 73 14.09 0.39 -2.65
N MET A 74 14.01 0.61 -3.97
CA MET A 74 14.18 -0.49 -4.94
C MET A 74 15.63 -0.96 -5.04
N ALA A 75 16.60 -0.05 -4.97
CA ALA A 75 18.01 -0.42 -4.94
C ALA A 75 18.35 -1.26 -3.72
N GLN A 76 17.76 -0.95 -2.55
CA GLN A 76 17.88 -1.77 -1.35
C GLN A 76 17.24 -3.15 -1.55
N LEU A 77 16.08 -3.23 -2.19
CA LEU A 77 15.43 -4.50 -2.51
C LEU A 77 16.33 -5.38 -3.40
N PHE A 78 16.93 -4.81 -4.45
CA PHE A 78 17.86 -5.54 -5.32
C PHE A 78 19.13 -5.99 -4.59
N ALA A 79 19.62 -5.20 -3.63
CA ALA A 79 20.76 -5.60 -2.81
C ALA A 79 20.43 -6.78 -1.87
N LEU A 80 19.19 -6.91 -1.43
CA LEU A 80 18.73 -8.02 -0.58
C LEU A 80 18.50 -9.31 -1.37
N GLY A 81 18.11 -9.23 -2.64
CA GLY A 81 17.86 -10.40 -3.51
C GLY A 81 19.10 -11.18 -3.95
N GLY A 82 20.28 -10.88 -3.40
CA GLY A 82 21.50 -11.65 -3.61
C GLY A 82 22.03 -11.59 -5.05
N GLU A 83 22.75 -12.64 -5.46
CA GLU A 83 23.41 -12.68 -6.77
C GLU A 83 22.42 -12.62 -7.95
N GLU A 84 21.18 -13.09 -7.77
CA GLU A 84 20.16 -13.13 -8.83
C GLU A 84 19.66 -11.74 -9.26
N LEU A 85 19.64 -10.78 -8.33
CA LEU A 85 19.29 -9.38 -8.61
C LEU A 85 20.53 -8.48 -8.75
N SER A 86 21.74 -9.04 -8.56
CA SER A 86 23.01 -8.31 -8.66
C SER A 86 23.32 -7.97 -10.12
N GLY A 87 22.80 -6.84 -10.58
CA GLY A 87 22.86 -6.44 -12.00
C GLY A 87 21.58 -5.77 -12.47
N MET A 88 20.53 -5.78 -11.65
CA MET A 88 19.34 -4.97 -11.86
C MET A 88 19.57 -3.54 -11.37
N SER A 89 19.12 -2.57 -12.16
CA SER A 89 19.06 -1.16 -11.76
C SER A 89 17.71 -0.60 -12.21
N MET A 90 17.12 0.26 -11.37
CA MET A 90 15.85 0.91 -11.66
C MET A 90 16.03 2.43 -11.72
N THR A 91 15.47 3.03 -12.76
CA THR A 91 15.31 4.47 -12.88
C THR A 91 13.85 4.84 -12.71
N VAL A 92 13.57 5.92 -12.00
CA VAL A 92 12.22 6.50 -11.88
C VAL A 92 12.34 8.00 -11.99
N THR A 93 11.55 8.60 -12.87
CA THR A 93 11.50 10.04 -13.13
C THR A 93 10.06 10.48 -13.39
N GLY A 94 9.83 11.79 -13.36
CA GLY A 94 8.51 12.38 -13.54
C GLY A 94 7.82 12.70 -12.23
N GLU A 95 6.52 12.92 -12.28
CA GLU A 95 5.72 13.40 -11.16
C GLU A 95 4.51 12.48 -10.95
N GLY A 96 4.31 12.06 -9.70
CA GLY A 96 3.11 11.35 -9.27
C GLY A 96 2.51 12.08 -8.08
N THR A 97 1.20 12.18 -8.02
CA THR A 97 0.49 12.81 -6.91
C THR A 97 -0.67 11.94 -6.47
N TYR A 98 -0.80 11.73 -5.17
CA TYR A 98 -1.87 11.00 -4.50
C TYR A 98 -2.70 12.00 -3.71
N GLU A 99 -4.01 11.86 -3.76
CA GLU A 99 -4.93 12.69 -2.99
C GLU A 99 -5.87 11.78 -2.20
N PHE A 100 -5.87 11.97 -0.89
CA PHE A 100 -6.77 11.32 0.05
C PHE A 100 -7.75 12.38 0.55
N ALA A 101 -8.99 12.31 0.08
CA ALA A 101 -10.04 13.25 0.45
C ALA A 101 -10.91 12.71 1.59
N GLU A 102 -11.53 13.64 2.32
CA GLU A 102 -12.52 13.32 3.35
C GLU A 102 -13.65 12.45 2.78
N GLY A 103 -14.17 11.53 3.59
CA GLY A 103 -15.22 10.60 3.16
C GLY A 103 -14.73 9.44 2.29
N GLY A 104 -13.41 9.19 2.26
CA GLY A 104 -12.83 7.98 1.68
C GLY A 104 -12.63 8.02 0.17
N ALA A 105 -12.64 9.20 -0.47
CA ALA A 105 -12.35 9.32 -1.90
C ALA A 105 -10.84 9.39 -2.14
N PHE A 106 -10.35 8.62 -3.12
CA PHE A 106 -8.95 8.57 -3.52
C PHE A 106 -8.79 8.96 -4.99
N SER A 107 -7.76 9.75 -5.30
CA SER A 107 -7.32 9.96 -6.68
C SER A 107 -5.81 10.03 -6.78
N THR A 108 -5.28 9.62 -7.92
CA THR A 108 -3.89 9.82 -8.27
C THR A 108 -3.74 10.33 -9.69
N THR A 109 -2.82 11.27 -9.87
CA THR A 109 -2.30 11.67 -11.18
C THR A 109 -0.89 11.14 -11.34
N SER A 110 -0.60 10.56 -12.49
CA SER A 110 0.74 10.07 -12.83
C SER A 110 1.19 10.70 -14.14
N ASP A 111 2.42 11.18 -14.18
CA ASP A 111 3.20 11.45 -15.37
C ASP A 111 4.64 11.00 -15.07
N MET A 112 4.82 9.68 -15.03
CA MET A 112 6.05 9.04 -14.61
C MET A 112 6.65 8.20 -15.72
N THR A 113 7.98 8.16 -15.76
CA THR A 113 8.74 7.23 -16.59
C THR A 113 9.63 6.42 -15.67
N SER A 114 9.56 5.10 -15.77
CA SER A 114 10.45 4.21 -15.06
C SER A 114 11.18 3.28 -16.03
N GLY A 115 12.36 2.84 -15.66
CA GLY A 115 13.11 1.88 -16.43
C GLY A 115 13.78 0.86 -15.54
N VAL A 116 13.88 -0.37 -16.02
CA VAL A 116 14.66 -1.43 -15.36
C VAL A 116 15.68 -1.94 -16.36
N SER A 117 16.96 -1.88 -15.98
CA SER A 117 18.05 -2.50 -16.74
C SER A 117 18.55 -3.71 -15.97
N MET A 118 18.75 -4.84 -16.64
CA MET A 118 19.38 -6.03 -16.07
C MET A 118 20.47 -6.57 -16.99
N SER A 119 21.54 -7.11 -16.40
CA SER A 119 22.60 -7.80 -17.13
C SER A 119 22.67 -9.26 -16.69
N VAL A 120 22.39 -10.19 -17.61
CA VAL A 120 22.40 -11.63 -17.34
C VAL A 120 23.21 -12.34 -18.42
N GLU A 121 24.22 -13.11 -18.02
CA GLU A 121 25.09 -13.90 -18.94
C GLU A 121 25.71 -13.09 -20.10
N GLY A 122 25.98 -11.80 -19.87
CA GLY A 122 26.54 -10.90 -20.88
C GLY A 122 25.50 -10.33 -21.87
N MET A 123 24.21 -10.56 -21.63
CA MET A 123 23.10 -9.91 -22.32
C MET A 123 22.57 -8.76 -21.46
N GLU A 124 22.34 -7.61 -22.08
CA GLU A 124 21.68 -6.46 -21.45
C GLU A 124 20.21 -6.44 -21.86
N ILE A 125 19.31 -6.39 -20.89
CA ILE A 125 17.88 -6.18 -21.11
C ILE A 125 17.52 -4.85 -20.46
N VAL A 126 16.90 -3.97 -21.24
CA VAL A 126 16.40 -2.68 -20.75
C VAL A 126 14.91 -2.62 -21.03
N THR A 127 14.12 -2.39 -19.99
CA THR A 127 12.70 -2.11 -20.10
C THR A 127 12.47 -0.66 -19.68
N GLU A 128 11.57 0.01 -20.39
CA GLU A 128 11.12 1.36 -20.06
C GLU A 128 9.59 1.37 -20.10
N GLY A 129 8.97 1.91 -19.06
CA GLY A 129 7.55 2.12 -19.01
C GLY A 129 7.19 3.56 -18.69
N THR A 130 6.11 4.03 -19.29
CA THR A 130 5.52 5.34 -18.98
C THR A 130 4.11 5.14 -18.45
N SER A 131 3.77 5.90 -17.41
CA SER A 131 2.42 5.98 -16.86
C SER A 131 1.97 7.43 -16.88
N THR A 132 0.92 7.70 -17.67
CA THR A 132 0.34 9.03 -17.79
C THR A 132 -1.16 8.97 -17.62
N GLY A 133 -1.72 9.82 -16.77
CA GLY A 133 -3.17 9.98 -16.62
C GLY A 133 -3.63 10.03 -15.18
N THR A 134 -4.87 9.61 -14.96
CA THR A 134 -5.51 9.68 -13.65
C THR A 134 -6.19 8.36 -13.31
N MET A 135 -6.06 7.95 -12.06
CA MET A 135 -6.81 6.83 -11.49
C MET A 135 -7.59 7.36 -10.28
N THR A 136 -8.80 6.84 -10.10
CA THR A 136 -9.66 7.19 -8.95
C THR A 136 -10.08 5.94 -8.20
N GLY A 137 -10.50 6.07 -6.96
CA GLY A 137 -11.12 4.97 -6.21
C GLY A 137 -11.53 5.42 -4.82
N THR A 138 -11.54 4.48 -3.90
CA THR A 138 -11.84 4.74 -2.49
C THR A 138 -10.71 4.27 -1.59
N TRP A 139 -10.62 4.86 -0.41
CA TRP A 139 -9.67 4.45 0.62
C TRP A 139 -10.35 4.32 1.98
N ALA A 140 -9.80 3.45 2.82
CA ALA A 140 -10.20 3.27 4.21
C ALA A 140 -8.95 3.02 5.08
N LEU A 141 -9.01 3.44 6.33
CA LEU A 141 -7.97 3.24 7.33
C LEU A 141 -8.52 2.48 8.53
N GLU A 142 -7.93 1.34 8.86
CA GLU A 142 -8.24 0.56 10.06
C GLU A 142 -6.97 0.40 10.91
N GLY A 143 -6.86 1.21 11.98
CA GLY A 143 -5.60 1.31 12.74
C GLY A 143 -4.52 1.95 11.86
N ASP A 144 -3.45 1.21 11.58
CA ASP A 144 -2.38 1.62 10.66
C ASP A 144 -2.51 1.01 9.25
N GLN A 145 -3.58 0.25 8.99
CA GLN A 145 -3.80 -0.42 7.71
C GLN A 145 -4.62 0.44 6.76
N LEU A 146 -3.99 0.93 5.69
CA LEU A 146 -4.64 1.60 4.58
C LEU A 146 -5.01 0.59 3.50
N THR A 147 -6.26 0.63 3.07
CA THR A 147 -6.77 -0.15 1.94
C THR A 147 -7.29 0.79 0.87
N LEU A 148 -6.90 0.55 -0.38
CA LEU A 148 -7.50 1.15 -1.57
C LEU A 148 -8.43 0.15 -2.25
N SER A 149 -9.62 0.58 -2.63
CA SER A 149 -10.63 -0.24 -3.30
C SER A 149 -11.29 0.51 -4.45
N ASP A 150 -12.07 -0.22 -5.25
CA ASP A 150 -12.88 0.34 -6.33
C ASP A 150 -12.08 1.23 -7.31
N LEU A 151 -10.84 0.82 -7.58
CA LEU A 151 -9.92 1.55 -8.44
C LEU A 151 -10.41 1.55 -9.90
N ASP A 152 -10.66 2.73 -10.45
CA ASP A 152 -10.91 2.98 -11.86
C ASP A 152 -9.63 3.48 -12.53
N THR A 153 -9.01 2.59 -13.32
CA THR A 153 -7.81 2.84 -14.10
C THR A 153 -8.09 3.27 -15.54
N SER A 154 -9.35 3.49 -15.92
CA SER A 154 -9.72 3.81 -17.30
C SER A 154 -9.14 5.14 -17.80
N GLY A 155 -8.78 6.04 -16.89
CA GLY A 155 -8.09 7.30 -17.17
C GLY A 155 -6.57 7.20 -17.23
N LEU A 156 -5.99 6.01 -17.02
CA LEU A 156 -4.56 5.77 -16.97
C LEU A 156 -4.09 5.12 -18.27
N THR A 157 -3.06 5.69 -18.89
CA THR A 157 -2.35 5.09 -20.02
C THR A 157 -1.02 4.58 -19.52
N VAL A 158 -0.75 3.29 -19.74
CA VAL A 158 0.53 2.66 -19.44
C VAL A 158 1.11 2.15 -20.74
N THR A 159 2.36 2.51 -21.02
CA THR A 159 3.12 1.92 -22.11
C THR A 159 4.35 1.24 -21.56
N THR A 160 4.79 0.17 -22.20
CA THR A 160 6.01 -0.55 -21.83
C THR A 160 6.73 -0.93 -23.11
N THR A 161 8.02 -0.66 -23.14
CA THR A 161 8.92 -1.02 -24.24
C THR A 161 10.12 -1.76 -23.67
N GLY A 162 10.72 -2.61 -24.48
CA GLY A 162 11.89 -3.39 -24.08
C GLY A 162 12.91 -3.48 -25.19
N THR A 163 14.16 -3.62 -24.80
CA THR A 163 15.26 -3.97 -25.69
C THR A 163 16.11 -5.06 -25.07
N MET A 164 16.68 -5.92 -25.91
CA MET A 164 17.67 -6.93 -25.55
C MET A 164 18.90 -6.71 -26.44
N ASN A 165 20.03 -6.36 -25.84
CA ASN A 165 21.26 -5.97 -26.54
C ASN A 165 21.04 -4.86 -27.59
N GLY A 166 20.09 -3.95 -27.31
CA GLY A 166 19.70 -2.86 -28.20
C GLY A 166 18.66 -3.22 -29.28
N ASP A 167 18.32 -4.50 -29.45
CA ASP A 167 17.25 -4.93 -30.35
C ASP A 167 15.89 -4.90 -29.63
N PRO A 168 14.82 -4.35 -30.24
CA PRO A 168 13.52 -4.26 -29.59
C PRO A 168 12.94 -5.65 -29.33
N ILE A 169 12.40 -5.84 -28.13
CA ILE A 169 11.63 -7.02 -27.76
C ILE A 169 10.16 -6.63 -27.56
N ASP A 170 9.27 -7.55 -27.91
CA ASP A 170 7.83 -7.36 -27.71
C ASP A 170 7.49 -7.69 -26.25
N ILE A 171 6.96 -6.72 -25.51
CA ILE A 171 6.49 -6.90 -24.14
C ILE A 171 4.96 -6.92 -24.22
N PRO A 172 4.31 -8.04 -23.87
CA PRO A 172 2.86 -8.11 -23.87
C PRO A 172 2.25 -7.01 -22.99
N GLU A 173 1.25 -6.30 -23.51
CA GLU A 173 0.47 -5.34 -22.73
C GLU A 173 -0.15 -6.03 -21.50
N GLY A 174 -0.02 -5.38 -20.34
CA GLY A 174 -0.53 -5.93 -19.07
C GLY A 174 0.39 -6.94 -18.39
N SER A 175 1.67 -7.05 -18.79
CA SER A 175 2.67 -7.74 -17.97
C SER A 175 2.74 -7.12 -16.56
N ALA A 176 3.08 -7.95 -15.57
CA ALA A 176 3.20 -7.49 -14.18
C ALA A 176 4.17 -6.31 -14.04
N GLU A 177 5.21 -6.28 -14.86
CA GLU A 177 6.20 -5.19 -14.93
C GLU A 177 5.55 -3.86 -15.31
N GLY A 178 4.63 -3.83 -16.27
CA GLY A 178 3.87 -2.61 -16.61
C GLY A 178 2.82 -2.24 -15.56
N ALA A 179 2.23 -3.23 -14.87
CA ALA A 179 1.21 -3.02 -13.84
C ALA A 179 1.76 -2.44 -12.53
N MET A 180 2.99 -2.84 -12.13
CA MET A 180 3.62 -2.37 -10.89
C MET A 180 4.01 -0.88 -10.92
N GLN A 181 4.15 -0.28 -12.10
CA GLN A 181 4.66 1.08 -12.28
C GLN A 181 3.59 2.16 -12.09
N ALA A 182 2.31 1.81 -12.25
CA ALA A 182 1.25 2.79 -12.47
C ALA A 182 0.21 2.84 -11.34
N ALA A 183 0.19 1.86 -10.44
CA ALA A 183 -0.80 1.75 -9.39
C ALA A 183 -0.18 1.85 -7.97
N PRO A 184 -0.81 2.60 -7.05
CA PRO A 184 -0.47 2.58 -5.64
C PRO A 184 -0.70 1.18 -5.05
N PRO A 185 0.01 0.82 -3.97
CA PRO A 185 -0.28 -0.42 -3.26
C PRO A 185 -1.71 -0.40 -2.71
N THR A 186 -2.47 -1.46 -2.97
CA THR A 186 -3.89 -1.55 -2.58
C THR A 186 -4.08 -1.90 -1.11
N ALA A 187 -3.07 -2.46 -0.46
CA ALA A 187 -3.03 -2.69 0.99
C ALA A 187 -1.63 -2.32 1.49
N SER A 188 -1.57 -1.51 2.55
CA SER A 188 -0.31 -1.05 3.13
C SER A 188 -0.46 -0.70 4.60
N THR A 189 0.61 -0.94 5.36
CA THR A 189 0.80 -0.30 6.65
C THR A 189 1.26 1.14 6.42
N VAL A 190 0.71 2.08 7.18
CA VAL A 190 0.97 3.50 7.06
C VAL A 190 1.73 4.05 8.25
N ALA A 191 2.80 4.79 7.97
CA ALA A 191 3.42 5.71 8.92
C ALA A 191 3.31 7.13 8.35
N CYS A 192 2.87 8.09 9.17
CA CYS A 192 2.60 9.44 8.71
C CYS A 192 3.15 10.49 9.69
N THR A 193 3.79 11.51 9.14
CA THR A 193 4.22 12.74 9.80
C THR A 193 3.60 13.95 9.08
N GLU A 194 3.90 15.17 9.54
CA GLU A 194 3.35 16.39 8.94
C GLU A 194 3.69 16.52 7.44
N ASP A 195 4.90 16.10 7.05
CA ASP A 195 5.47 16.29 5.71
C ASP A 195 5.78 14.98 4.98
N THR A 196 5.57 13.82 5.60
CA THR A 196 5.94 12.52 5.01
C THR A 196 4.88 11.46 5.29
N LEU A 197 4.46 10.78 4.23
CA LEU A 197 3.57 9.62 4.28
C LEU A 197 4.33 8.42 3.70
N THR A 198 4.52 7.39 4.50
CA THR A 198 5.18 6.15 4.09
C THR A 198 4.16 5.02 4.04
N LEU A 199 3.99 4.42 2.87
CA LEU A 199 3.15 3.24 2.65
C LEU A 199 4.07 2.03 2.52
N THR A 200 3.94 1.06 3.43
CA THR A 200 4.73 -0.18 3.36
C THR A 200 3.81 -1.32 2.98
N THR A 201 4.11 -1.97 1.87
CA THR A 201 3.43 -3.19 1.42
C THR A 201 4.36 -4.36 1.59
N THR A 202 3.81 -5.51 1.96
CA THR A 202 4.57 -6.74 2.17
C THR A 202 3.97 -7.82 1.28
N SER A 203 4.80 -8.42 0.43
CA SER A 203 4.41 -9.47 -0.51
C SER A 203 5.28 -10.70 -0.28
N ALA A 204 4.65 -11.86 -0.12
CA ALA A 204 5.35 -13.14 -0.20
C ALA A 204 5.40 -13.57 -1.66
N LEU A 205 6.60 -13.82 -2.20
CA LEU A 205 6.76 -14.31 -3.58
C LEU A 205 6.25 -15.76 -3.73
N ASP A 206 6.34 -16.55 -2.65
CA ASP A 206 5.76 -17.88 -2.51
C ASP A 206 5.61 -18.23 -1.01
N GLU A 207 4.90 -19.32 -0.67
CA GLU A 207 4.63 -19.72 0.72
C GLU A 207 5.88 -20.09 1.54
N SER A 208 7.03 -20.27 0.89
CA SER A 208 8.31 -20.67 1.52
C SER A 208 9.35 -19.55 1.54
N SER A 209 9.13 -18.46 0.81
CA SER A 209 10.02 -17.31 0.75
C SER A 209 9.80 -16.34 1.90
N GLU A 210 10.88 -15.68 2.33
CA GLU A 210 10.77 -14.57 3.27
C GLU A 210 9.95 -13.44 2.63
N PRO A 211 9.02 -12.83 3.38
CA PRO A 211 8.20 -11.74 2.85
C PRO A 211 9.08 -10.55 2.48
N LEU A 212 8.87 -10.02 1.27
CA LEU A 212 9.54 -8.82 0.80
C LEU A 212 8.68 -7.61 1.12
N SER A 213 9.28 -6.61 1.75
CA SER A 213 8.63 -5.34 2.03
C SER A 213 9.15 -4.26 1.08
N ILE A 214 8.21 -3.49 0.52
CA ILE A 214 8.49 -2.34 -0.34
C ILE A 214 7.86 -1.11 0.33
N SER A 215 8.63 -0.03 0.40
CA SER A 215 8.18 1.24 0.97
C SER A 215 8.03 2.30 -0.11
N TYR A 216 6.86 2.95 -0.13
CA TYR A 216 6.55 4.09 -0.97
C TYR A 216 6.51 5.33 -0.09
N THR A 217 7.44 6.26 -0.33
CA THR A 217 7.50 7.52 0.40
C THR A 217 6.83 8.61 -0.41
N LEU A 218 5.96 9.37 0.22
CA LEU A 218 5.27 10.51 -0.36
C LEU A 218 5.52 11.76 0.51
N ARG A 219 5.52 12.94 -0.11
CA ARG A 219 5.80 14.24 0.53
C ARG A 219 4.72 15.27 0.23
N ARG A 220 4.50 16.20 1.15
CA ARG A 220 3.66 17.38 0.90
C ARG A 220 4.40 18.51 0.21
#